data_AF-A0A5E4UFT7-F1
#
_entry.id   AF-A0A5E4UFT7-F1
#
_cell.length_a   1.000
_cell.length_b   1.000
_cell.length_c   1.000
_cell.angle_alpha   90.00
_cell.angle_beta   90.00
_cell.angle_gamma   90.00
#
_symmetry.space_group_name_H-M   'P 1'
#
loop_
_entity.id
_entity.type
_entity.pdbx_description
1 polymer ?
#
loop_
_entity_poly.entity_id
_entity_poly.type
_entity_poly.pdbx_seq_one_letter_code
_entity_poly.pdbx_strand_id
1 'polypeptide(L)'
;MTSRRRFLRDASLAVVGAAAVERTSLAALPDAATRSDASTAKPLAPPNGRPYRPVVTLNGWTLPWRMRNGVKEFHLVAEPVVREIAPGMQANLWGYNGQSPGPTIEVVEGDRVRLYVTNRLPEATSVHWHGQRLPNGMDGVAGLNQRAIAPGQTYVYEFEAKRPGTFMYHPHADEMMQMAMGLMGFWVTHPKDPSFMPVDRDYVFLINAYAIDPGTRTPRVNEMTDFNLWTWNSRAFPGIDPLVARQGDRVRIRIGNLTMTNHPIHLHGHEFKVTGTDGGWVPPTAQWPEVTTDVAVGQMRAIEFDATEPGDWAFHCHKSHHTMNPMGHDVPTMLGVNQREIAKKITRIIPDYMAMGETGASMNGMEMPIPENTLPMMTGTGPYGPIEMGGMFTTLKVRQDLPCDSYRDPGWYRAPRGTVASPWQGSTSALPSTHRPPASAGKTGVKS
;
A
#
# COMPACT_ATOMS: atom_id res chain seq x y z
N MET A 1 -36.18 25.07 57.31
CA MET A 1 -34.84 24.59 57.71
C MET A 1 -34.86 23.07 57.71
N THR A 2 -34.28 22.44 56.70
CA THR A 2 -34.17 20.99 56.57
C THR A 2 -32.72 20.67 56.19
N SER A 3 -32.07 19.91 57.07
CA SER A 3 -30.62 19.77 57.21
C SER A 3 -30.00 18.86 56.15
N ARG A 4 -28.80 19.23 55.67
CA ARG A 4 -27.92 18.56 54.70
C ARG A 4 -27.52 17.10 55.03
N ARG A 5 -28.03 16.50 56.12
CA ARG A 5 -27.69 15.14 56.57
C ARG A 5 -28.57 14.01 56.02
N ARG A 6 -29.63 14.30 55.24
CA ARG A 6 -30.47 13.24 54.63
C ARG A 6 -30.08 12.81 53.21
N PHE A 7 -29.20 13.55 52.53
CA PHE A 7 -28.81 13.22 51.14
C PHE A 7 -27.75 12.11 51.03
N LEU A 8 -27.03 11.81 52.11
CA LEU A 8 -25.91 10.86 52.09
C LEU A 8 -26.30 9.43 52.50
N ARG A 9 -27.57 9.14 52.79
CA ARG A 9 -27.99 7.81 53.26
C ARG A 9 -28.59 6.91 52.17
N ASP A 10 -28.97 7.47 51.02
CA ASP A 10 -29.59 6.72 49.92
C ASP A 10 -28.61 6.36 48.77
N ALA A 11 -27.32 6.70 48.91
CA ALA A 11 -26.32 6.48 47.86
C ALA A 11 -25.56 5.13 47.95
N SER A 12 -25.97 4.19 48.81
CA SER A 12 -25.17 3.00 49.14
C SER A 12 -25.70 1.66 48.61
N LEU A 13 -26.62 1.63 47.63
CA LEU A 13 -27.24 0.38 47.18
C LEU A 13 -27.31 0.14 45.65
N ALA A 14 -26.40 0.74 44.86
CA ALA A 14 -26.44 0.55 43.39
C ALA A 14 -25.07 0.43 42.68
N VAL A 15 -24.03 -0.14 43.32
CA VAL A 15 -22.69 -0.26 42.67
C VAL A 15 -22.26 -1.70 42.34
N VAL A 16 -23.03 -2.73 42.68
CA VAL A 16 -22.58 -4.13 42.42
C VAL A 16 -22.97 -4.67 41.03
N GLY A 17 -23.65 -3.89 40.18
CA GLY A 17 -24.14 -4.38 38.87
C GLY A 17 -23.25 -4.10 37.65
N ALA A 18 -22.43 -3.04 37.66
CA ALA A 18 -21.80 -2.55 36.42
C ALA A 18 -20.50 -3.31 36.03
N ALA A 19 -19.69 -3.71 37.01
CA ALA A 19 -18.40 -4.34 36.74
C ALA A 19 -18.50 -5.80 36.21
N ALA A 20 -19.62 -6.49 36.46
CA ALA A 20 -19.83 -7.84 35.98
C ALA A 20 -20.29 -7.88 34.50
N VAL A 21 -21.03 -6.85 34.05
CA VAL A 21 -21.58 -6.77 32.68
C VAL A 21 -20.49 -6.43 31.65
N GLU A 22 -19.53 -5.56 31.98
CA GLU A 22 -18.40 -5.23 31.09
C GLU A 22 -17.49 -6.44 30.79
N ARG A 23 -17.25 -7.31 31.78
CA ARG A 23 -16.40 -8.50 31.57
C ARG A 23 -17.07 -9.57 30.72
N THR A 24 -18.40 -9.68 30.76
CA THR A 24 -19.15 -10.63 29.93
C THR A 24 -19.35 -10.17 28.49
N SER A 25 -19.39 -8.86 28.20
CA SER A 25 -19.53 -8.36 26.82
C SER A 25 -18.21 -8.44 26.04
N LEU A 26 -17.06 -8.26 26.71
CA LEU A 26 -15.73 -8.44 26.08
C LEU A 26 -15.47 -9.89 25.67
N ALA A 27 -16.02 -10.87 26.40
CA ALA A 27 -15.96 -12.29 26.02
C ALA A 27 -16.75 -12.63 24.74
N ALA A 28 -17.61 -11.72 24.26
CA ALA A 28 -18.38 -11.90 23.03
C ALA A 28 -17.65 -11.38 21.77
N LEU A 29 -16.67 -10.48 21.91
CA LEU A 29 -15.91 -9.95 20.78
C LEU A 29 -14.95 -11.01 20.21
N PRO A 30 -14.63 -10.97 18.91
CA PRO A 30 -13.48 -11.69 18.39
C PRO A 30 -12.20 -11.08 18.98
N ASP A 31 -11.14 -11.88 19.14
CA ASP A 31 -9.84 -11.33 19.51
C ASP A 31 -9.38 -10.32 18.46
N ALA A 32 -8.88 -9.16 18.91
CA ALA A 32 -8.28 -8.15 18.06
C ALA A 32 -6.82 -8.53 17.78
N ALA A 33 -6.60 -9.32 16.73
CA ALA A 33 -5.25 -9.56 16.24
C ALA A 33 -4.58 -8.21 15.90
N THR A 34 -3.31 -8.06 16.24
CA THR A 34 -2.52 -6.86 15.95
C THR A 34 -1.16 -7.26 15.40
N ARG A 35 -0.61 -6.42 14.52
CA ARG A 35 0.72 -6.62 13.94
C ARG A 35 1.35 -5.26 13.71
N SER A 36 2.55 -5.08 14.24
CA SER A 36 3.32 -3.83 14.14
C SER A 36 4.59 -3.95 13.29
N ASP A 37 4.99 -5.16 12.92
CA ASP A 37 6.15 -5.32 12.03
C ASP A 37 5.81 -4.93 10.59
N ALA A 38 6.80 -4.41 9.88
CA ALA A 38 6.66 -3.96 8.50
C ALA A 38 6.99 -5.05 7.47
N SER A 39 7.05 -6.34 7.84
CA SER A 39 7.36 -7.41 6.87
C SER A 39 6.10 -7.89 6.14
N THR A 40 6.25 -8.33 4.89
CA THR A 40 5.13 -8.96 4.17
C THR A 40 4.70 -10.24 4.87
N ALA A 41 3.46 -10.29 5.34
CA ALA A 41 2.88 -11.50 5.89
C ALA A 41 2.57 -12.51 4.79
N LYS A 42 2.70 -13.80 5.11
CA LYS A 42 2.20 -14.85 4.23
C LYS A 42 0.67 -14.69 4.09
N PRO A 43 0.11 -14.78 2.87
CA PRO A 43 -1.33 -14.70 2.67
C PRO A 43 -2.07 -15.77 3.50
N LEU A 44 -3.20 -15.39 4.09
CA LEU A 44 -4.00 -16.28 4.91
C LEU A 44 -4.94 -17.11 4.03
N ALA A 45 -4.63 -18.40 3.88
CA ALA A 45 -5.58 -19.35 3.31
C ALA A 45 -6.81 -19.44 4.23
N PRO A 46 -8.03 -19.49 3.67
CA PRO A 46 -9.23 -19.53 4.49
C PRO A 46 -9.28 -20.81 5.34
N PRO A 47 -9.50 -20.70 6.67
CA PRO A 47 -9.46 -21.83 7.61
C PRO A 47 -10.51 -22.92 7.34
N ASN A 48 -11.52 -22.61 6.52
CA ASN A 48 -12.59 -23.54 6.15
C ASN A 48 -12.35 -24.23 4.79
N GLY A 49 -11.18 -24.04 4.17
CA GLY A 49 -10.82 -24.68 2.90
C GLY A 49 -11.59 -24.18 1.67
N ARG A 50 -12.31 -23.03 1.76
CA ARG A 50 -12.94 -22.45 0.56
C ARG A 50 -11.86 -22.09 -0.48
N PRO A 51 -12.00 -22.49 -1.74
CA PRO A 51 -11.01 -22.16 -2.75
C PRO A 51 -11.16 -20.70 -3.15
N TYR A 52 -10.24 -19.84 -2.73
CA TYR A 52 -9.91 -18.59 -3.40
C TYR A 52 -8.39 -18.39 -3.33
N ARG A 53 -7.82 -17.62 -4.26
CA ARG A 53 -6.40 -17.24 -4.20
C ARG A 53 -6.27 -16.04 -3.26
N PRO A 54 -5.66 -16.18 -2.07
CA PRO A 54 -5.56 -15.07 -1.14
C PRO A 54 -4.63 -13.98 -1.70
N VAL A 55 -4.90 -12.73 -1.34
CA VAL A 55 -4.08 -11.61 -1.80
C VAL A 55 -2.84 -11.41 -0.92
N VAL A 56 -1.80 -10.85 -1.50
CA VAL A 56 -0.58 -10.43 -0.80
C VAL A 56 -0.59 -8.91 -0.68
N THR A 57 -0.60 -8.43 0.57
CA THR A 57 -0.31 -7.03 0.87
C THR A 57 1.17 -6.90 1.18
N LEU A 58 1.95 -6.31 0.26
CA LEU A 58 3.37 -6.08 0.53
C LEU A 58 3.54 -5.22 1.78
N ASN A 59 4.40 -5.67 2.69
CA ASN A 59 4.66 -5.09 4.01
C ASN A 59 3.40 -4.93 4.87
N GLY A 60 2.39 -5.76 4.64
CA GLY A 60 1.14 -5.81 5.40
C GLY A 60 0.63 -7.24 5.59
N TRP A 61 -0.64 -7.37 5.95
CA TRP A 61 -1.25 -8.66 6.29
C TRP A 61 -2.77 -8.65 6.11
N THR A 62 -3.38 -9.84 6.09
CA THR A 62 -4.83 -10.04 6.03
C THR A 62 -5.43 -10.11 7.43
N LEU A 63 -6.55 -9.41 7.66
CA LEU A 63 -7.25 -9.41 8.93
C LEU A 63 -7.87 -10.80 9.18
N PRO A 64 -7.50 -11.49 10.27
CA PRO A 64 -8.08 -12.77 10.61
C PRO A 64 -9.53 -12.61 11.05
N TRP A 65 -10.27 -13.71 10.95
CA TRP A 65 -11.69 -13.75 11.22
C TRP A 65 -12.06 -15.10 11.82
N ARG A 66 -13.23 -15.15 12.46
CA ARG A 66 -13.85 -16.39 12.94
C ARG A 66 -15.25 -16.55 12.35
N MET A 67 -15.70 -17.78 12.17
CA MET A 67 -17.13 -18.04 11.90
C MET A 67 -17.91 -18.07 13.20
N ARG A 68 -19.06 -17.37 13.22
CA ARG A 68 -20.06 -17.52 14.29
C ARG A 68 -21.47 -17.47 13.70
N ASN A 69 -22.23 -18.55 13.85
CA ASN A 69 -23.62 -18.67 13.37
C ASN A 69 -23.79 -18.30 11.87
N GLY A 70 -22.88 -18.77 11.02
CA GLY A 70 -22.92 -18.47 9.57
C GLY A 70 -22.48 -17.05 9.19
N VAL A 71 -21.98 -16.26 10.15
CA VAL A 71 -21.44 -14.90 9.93
C VAL A 71 -19.93 -14.90 10.10
N LYS A 72 -19.24 -14.24 9.19
CA LYS A 72 -17.78 -14.02 9.22
C LYS A 72 -17.48 -12.80 10.10
N GLU A 73 -16.97 -13.03 11.30
CA GLU A 73 -16.71 -11.98 12.28
C GLU A 73 -15.26 -11.50 12.22
N PHE A 74 -15.08 -10.18 12.14
CA PHE A 74 -13.80 -9.48 12.16
C PHE A 74 -13.75 -8.49 13.34
N HIS A 75 -12.55 -8.21 13.85
CA HIS A 75 -12.33 -7.15 14.84
C HIS A 75 -11.27 -6.18 14.33
N LEU A 76 -11.72 -4.99 13.97
CA LEU A 76 -10.90 -3.88 13.53
C LEU A 76 -10.71 -2.88 14.69
N VAL A 77 -9.49 -2.40 14.91
CA VAL A 77 -9.17 -1.48 16.00
C VAL A 77 -8.47 -0.26 15.44
N ALA A 78 -9.14 0.90 15.44
CA ALA A 78 -8.52 2.16 15.05
C ALA A 78 -7.65 2.68 16.20
N GLU A 79 -6.35 2.89 15.97
CA GLU A 79 -5.42 3.28 17.03
C GLU A 79 -4.21 4.07 16.50
N PRO A 80 -3.53 4.86 17.35
CA PRO A 80 -2.24 5.43 17.00
C PRO A 80 -1.19 4.33 16.77
N VAL A 81 -0.39 4.45 15.71
CA VAL A 81 0.63 3.49 15.31
C VAL A 81 1.93 4.20 14.94
N VAL A 82 3.06 3.51 15.08
CA VAL A 82 4.34 3.95 14.52
C VAL A 82 4.64 3.08 13.33
N ARG A 83 4.85 3.69 12.17
CA ARG A 83 5.15 3.00 10.91
C ARG A 83 6.50 3.44 10.40
N GLU A 84 7.42 2.49 10.21
CA GLU A 84 8.61 2.78 9.41
C GLU A 84 8.16 2.95 7.94
N ILE A 85 8.51 4.08 7.32
CA ILE A 85 8.23 4.33 5.90
C ILE A 85 9.29 3.64 5.03
N ALA A 86 10.55 3.79 5.42
CA ALA A 86 11.72 3.10 4.87
C ALA A 86 12.84 3.12 5.93
N PRO A 87 13.90 2.31 5.77
CA PRO A 87 14.98 2.25 6.76
C PRO A 87 15.46 3.64 7.18
N GLY A 88 15.42 3.92 8.48
CA GLY A 88 15.84 5.22 9.05
C GLY A 88 14.76 6.29 9.15
N MET A 89 13.54 6.07 8.64
CA MET A 89 12.42 7.02 8.78
C MET A 89 11.17 6.34 9.38
N GLN A 90 10.76 6.82 10.55
CA GLN A 90 9.52 6.47 11.25
C GLN A 90 8.49 7.59 11.15
N ALA A 91 7.23 7.21 11.01
CA ALA A 91 6.09 8.11 11.02
C ALA A 91 5.12 7.74 12.15
N ASN A 92 4.67 8.75 12.89
CA ASN A 92 3.56 8.66 13.83
C ASN A 92 2.27 8.78 13.02
N LEU A 93 1.57 7.67 12.83
CA LEU A 93 0.38 7.55 12.02
C LEU A 93 -0.80 7.09 12.87
N TRP A 94 -1.98 7.09 12.29
CA TRP A 94 -3.14 6.37 12.78
C TRP A 94 -3.43 5.22 11.82
N GLY A 95 -3.74 4.06 12.38
CA GLY A 95 -3.88 2.84 11.63
C GLY A 95 -4.93 1.93 12.23
N TYR A 96 -5.03 0.74 11.66
CA TYR A 96 -5.88 -0.31 12.20
C TYR A 96 -5.04 -1.51 12.61
N ASN A 97 -5.31 -2.05 13.80
CA ASN A 97 -4.71 -3.29 14.29
C ASN A 97 -3.17 -3.29 14.25
N GLY A 98 -2.56 -2.19 14.72
CA GLY A 98 -1.11 -2.05 14.85
C GLY A 98 -0.34 -1.51 13.64
N GLN A 99 -1.00 -1.24 12.50
CA GLN A 99 -0.31 -0.69 11.32
C GLN A 99 -1.15 0.26 10.45
N SER A 100 -0.43 1.08 9.66
CA SER A 100 -0.95 1.86 8.53
C SER A 100 -0.29 1.38 7.24
N PRO A 101 -1.06 1.10 6.17
CA PRO A 101 -2.51 0.93 6.18
C PRO A 101 -2.90 -0.24 7.10
N GLY A 102 -4.15 -0.25 7.53
CA GLY A 102 -4.75 -1.36 8.23
C GLY A 102 -4.70 -2.67 7.44
N PRO A 103 -4.96 -3.81 8.09
CA PRO A 103 -4.94 -5.11 7.44
C PRO A 103 -5.98 -5.22 6.33
N THR A 104 -5.69 -6.03 5.31
CA THR A 104 -6.62 -6.30 4.22
C THR A 104 -7.75 -7.19 4.71
N ILE A 105 -9.00 -6.79 4.46
CA ILE A 105 -10.17 -7.61 4.75
C ILE A 105 -10.47 -8.46 3.51
N GLU A 106 -10.42 -9.78 3.64
CA GLU A 106 -10.74 -10.71 2.55
C GLU A 106 -12.03 -11.47 2.84
N VAL A 107 -12.95 -11.45 1.89
CA VAL A 107 -14.26 -12.12 1.96
C VAL A 107 -14.58 -12.79 0.63
N VAL A 108 -15.56 -13.69 0.60
CA VAL A 108 -16.11 -14.25 -0.65
C VAL A 108 -17.47 -13.62 -0.91
N GLU A 109 -17.80 -13.38 -2.17
CA GLU A 109 -19.13 -12.92 -2.59
C GLU A 109 -20.24 -13.77 -1.96
N GLY A 110 -21.22 -13.09 -1.35
CA GLY A 110 -22.32 -13.69 -0.60
C GLY A 110 -22.01 -13.99 0.87
N ASP A 111 -20.78 -13.75 1.36
CA ASP A 111 -20.48 -13.83 2.79
C ASP A 111 -21.29 -12.78 3.57
N ARG A 112 -21.98 -13.22 4.62
CA ARG A 112 -22.48 -12.32 5.67
C ARG A 112 -21.33 -11.99 6.60
N VAL A 113 -21.00 -10.71 6.70
CA VAL A 113 -19.86 -10.19 7.47
C VAL A 113 -20.36 -9.42 8.68
N ARG A 114 -19.65 -9.51 9.80
CA ARG A 114 -19.83 -8.69 10.98
C ARG A 114 -18.50 -8.11 11.41
N LEU A 115 -18.37 -6.79 11.38
CA LEU A 115 -17.14 -6.09 11.73
C LEU A 115 -17.36 -5.33 13.03
N TYR A 116 -16.64 -5.74 14.06
CA TYR A 116 -16.53 -5.00 15.31
C TYR A 116 -15.42 -3.96 15.13
N VAL A 117 -15.76 -2.68 15.25
CA VAL A 117 -14.80 -1.57 15.10
C VAL A 117 -14.62 -0.90 16.46
N THR A 118 -13.46 -1.09 17.08
CA THR A 118 -13.11 -0.45 18.36
C THR A 118 -12.28 0.79 18.10
N ASN A 119 -12.71 1.92 18.65
CA ASN A 119 -11.99 3.18 18.55
C ASN A 119 -11.04 3.38 19.76
N ARG A 120 -9.73 3.40 19.52
CA ARG A 120 -8.69 3.77 20.50
C ARG A 120 -7.98 5.08 20.13
N LEU A 121 -8.51 5.83 19.17
CA LEU A 121 -8.04 7.17 18.83
C LEU A 121 -8.44 8.16 19.93
N PRO A 122 -7.74 9.31 20.05
CA PRO A 122 -8.10 10.36 21.00
C PRO A 122 -9.40 11.10 20.63
N GLU A 123 -9.97 10.83 19.46
CA GLU A 123 -11.17 11.50 18.96
C GLU A 123 -12.19 10.51 18.37
N ALA A 124 -13.37 11.01 18.02
CA ALA A 124 -14.42 10.20 17.42
C ALA A 124 -14.05 9.79 15.99
N THR A 125 -14.39 8.56 15.61
CA THR A 125 -14.11 8.03 14.27
C THR A 125 -15.35 7.39 13.66
N SER A 126 -15.22 6.89 12.44
CA SER A 126 -16.16 6.01 11.77
C SER A 126 -15.41 5.15 10.76
N VAL A 127 -16.06 4.16 10.15
CA VAL A 127 -15.47 3.41 9.04
C VAL A 127 -16.48 3.32 7.91
N HIS A 128 -16.14 3.92 6.77
CA HIS A 128 -16.81 3.78 5.50
C HIS A 128 -16.19 2.65 4.68
N TRP A 129 -17.06 1.87 4.02
CA TRP A 129 -16.70 0.69 3.24
C TRP A 129 -16.71 1.01 1.75
N HIS A 130 -15.70 1.76 1.31
CA HIS A 130 -15.61 2.35 -0.02
C HIS A 130 -15.91 1.34 -1.16
N GLY A 131 -17.01 1.59 -1.88
CA GLY A 131 -17.46 0.81 -3.03
C GLY A 131 -18.33 -0.42 -2.71
N GLN A 132 -18.59 -0.71 -1.42
CA GLN A 132 -19.51 -1.76 -0.98
C GLN A 132 -20.97 -1.37 -1.21
N ARG A 133 -21.82 -2.37 -1.50
CA ARG A 133 -23.27 -2.21 -1.60
C ARG A 133 -23.94 -2.78 -0.35
N LEU A 134 -24.18 -1.92 0.63
CA LEU A 134 -24.64 -2.29 1.97
C LEU A 134 -25.95 -1.57 2.38
N PRO A 135 -26.62 -1.99 3.46
CA PRO A 135 -27.74 -1.24 4.03
C PRO A 135 -27.30 0.17 4.44
N ASN A 136 -28.11 1.19 4.15
CA ASN A 136 -27.75 2.59 4.32
C ASN A 136 -27.21 2.94 5.73
N GLY A 137 -27.78 2.36 6.80
CA GLY A 137 -27.32 2.59 8.18
C GLY A 137 -25.96 1.97 8.54
N MET A 138 -25.34 1.19 7.65
CA MET A 138 -24.03 0.56 7.82
C MET A 138 -22.92 1.26 7.03
N ASP A 139 -23.22 2.41 6.43
CA ASP A 139 -22.33 3.05 5.44
C ASP A 139 -21.13 3.78 6.03
N GLY A 140 -21.15 4.14 7.31
CA GLY A 140 -19.96 4.70 7.96
C GLY A 140 -19.82 6.23 7.94
N VAL A 141 -20.75 6.97 7.34
CA VAL A 141 -20.68 8.45 7.38
C VAL A 141 -21.25 8.97 8.71
N ALA A 142 -20.39 9.54 9.55
CA ALA A 142 -20.78 10.07 10.84
C ALA A 142 -21.69 11.30 10.69
N GLY A 143 -22.80 11.31 11.41
CA GLY A 143 -23.81 12.37 11.34
C GLY A 143 -24.85 12.20 10.23
N LEU A 144 -24.58 11.39 9.19
CA LEU A 144 -25.51 11.10 8.11
C LEU A 144 -26.17 9.73 8.28
N ASN A 145 -25.38 8.66 8.22
CA ASN A 145 -25.87 7.28 8.23
C ASN A 145 -25.81 6.64 9.62
N GLN A 146 -24.92 7.16 10.46
CA GLN A 146 -24.73 6.69 11.84
C GLN A 146 -24.23 7.82 12.76
N ARG A 147 -24.27 7.59 14.06
CA ARG A 147 -23.49 8.40 15.02
C ARG A 147 -22.00 8.04 14.92
N ALA A 148 -21.12 9.00 15.23
CA ALA A 148 -19.68 8.75 15.33
C ALA A 148 -19.38 7.73 16.45
N ILE A 149 -18.30 6.97 16.28
CA ILE A 149 -17.77 6.02 17.26
C ILE A 149 -16.91 6.80 18.24
N ALA A 150 -17.36 7.00 19.48
CA ALA A 150 -16.61 7.75 20.48
C ALA A 150 -15.31 7.01 20.89
N PRO A 151 -14.29 7.71 21.44
CA PRO A 151 -13.12 7.06 22.03
C PRO A 151 -13.51 5.98 23.05
N GLY A 152 -12.87 4.81 22.94
CA GLY A 152 -13.16 3.62 23.77
C GLY A 152 -14.40 2.84 23.36
N GLN A 153 -15.19 3.32 22.39
CA GLN A 153 -16.42 2.65 21.96
C GLN A 153 -16.14 1.61 20.86
N THR A 154 -16.95 0.54 20.87
CA THR A 154 -17.00 -0.44 19.79
C THR A 154 -18.34 -0.35 19.04
N TYR A 155 -18.27 -0.26 17.71
CA TYR A 155 -19.43 -0.35 16.81
C TYR A 155 -19.48 -1.69 16.10
N VAL A 156 -20.67 -2.05 15.61
CA VAL A 156 -20.88 -3.26 14.82
C VAL A 156 -21.47 -2.89 13.48
N TYR A 157 -20.77 -3.30 12.42
CA TYR A 157 -21.27 -3.26 11.05
C TYR A 157 -21.63 -4.68 10.63
N GLU A 158 -22.82 -4.89 10.08
CA GLU A 158 -23.22 -6.22 9.61
C GLU A 158 -23.98 -6.12 8.29
N PHE A 159 -23.44 -6.77 7.26
CA PHE A 159 -24.01 -6.75 5.91
C PHE A 159 -23.54 -7.97 5.10
N GLU A 160 -24.02 -8.08 3.87
CA GLU A 160 -23.60 -9.12 2.92
C GLU A 160 -22.62 -8.53 1.90
N ALA A 161 -21.52 -9.23 1.63
CA ALA A 161 -20.57 -8.88 0.58
C ALA A 161 -21.17 -9.23 -0.80
N LYS A 162 -22.00 -8.33 -1.36
CA LYS A 162 -22.86 -8.63 -2.51
C LYS A 162 -22.15 -8.84 -3.86
N ARG A 163 -20.93 -8.35 -4.02
CA ARG A 163 -20.24 -8.36 -5.32
C ARG A 163 -18.73 -8.55 -5.18
N PRO A 164 -18.09 -9.31 -6.08
CA PRO A 164 -16.65 -9.45 -6.09
C PRO A 164 -15.98 -8.21 -6.66
N GLY A 165 -14.75 -7.95 -6.22
CA GLY A 165 -13.99 -6.80 -6.68
C GLY A 165 -12.94 -6.34 -5.67
N THR A 166 -12.35 -5.19 -5.99
CA THR A 166 -11.36 -4.48 -5.19
C THR A 166 -12.04 -3.27 -4.54
N PHE A 167 -11.87 -3.13 -3.23
CA PHE A 167 -12.50 -2.13 -2.39
C PHE A 167 -11.51 -1.59 -1.37
N MET A 168 -11.90 -0.54 -0.67
CA MET A 168 -11.10 0.07 0.39
C MET A 168 -12.00 0.32 1.60
N TYR A 169 -11.40 0.62 2.75
CA TYR A 169 -12.12 1.17 3.89
C TYR A 169 -11.32 2.32 4.50
N HIS A 170 -12.02 3.34 4.97
CA HIS A 170 -11.44 4.56 5.50
C HIS A 170 -12.47 5.31 6.34
N PRO A 171 -12.08 6.25 7.21
CA PRO A 171 -13.01 7.02 8.01
C PRO A 171 -13.84 8.00 7.16
N HIS A 172 -15.03 8.31 7.66
CA HIS A 172 -15.82 9.48 7.30
C HIS A 172 -16.23 10.23 8.59
N ALA A 173 -15.24 10.43 9.44
CA ALA A 173 -15.25 11.25 10.64
C ALA A 173 -13.89 11.93 10.71
N ASP A 174 -13.86 13.26 10.91
CA ASP A 174 -12.67 14.10 10.77
C ASP A 174 -11.72 13.61 9.65
N GLU A 175 -12.27 13.55 8.43
CA GLU A 175 -11.58 12.94 7.29
C GLU A 175 -10.24 13.63 7.02
N MET A 176 -10.18 14.95 7.23
CA MET A 176 -8.96 15.74 7.11
C MET A 176 -7.85 15.18 8.00
N MET A 177 -8.10 15.05 9.30
CA MET A 177 -7.09 14.56 10.24
C MET A 177 -6.81 13.08 10.02
N GLN A 178 -7.85 12.25 9.97
CA GLN A 178 -7.69 10.80 10.02
C GLN A 178 -7.08 10.24 8.72
N MET A 179 -7.44 10.78 7.56
CA MET A 179 -6.83 10.37 6.28
C MET A 179 -5.38 10.83 6.17
N ALA A 180 -5.08 12.07 6.56
CA ALA A 180 -3.70 12.60 6.54
C ALA A 180 -2.78 11.83 7.50
N MET A 181 -3.33 11.29 8.59
CA MET A 181 -2.62 10.42 9.52
C MET A 181 -2.52 8.96 9.04
N GLY A 182 -3.13 8.57 7.92
CA GLY A 182 -2.97 7.22 7.33
C GLY A 182 -4.05 6.21 7.69
N LEU A 183 -5.17 6.61 8.31
CA LEU A 183 -6.19 5.69 8.80
C LEU A 183 -7.02 5.10 7.65
N MET A 184 -6.53 4.05 7.00
CA MET A 184 -7.20 3.42 5.85
C MET A 184 -6.74 1.98 5.66
N GLY A 185 -7.44 1.20 4.83
CA GLY A 185 -7.02 -0.15 4.47
C GLY A 185 -7.77 -0.73 3.27
N PHE A 186 -7.40 -1.95 2.91
CA PHE A 186 -7.94 -2.64 1.74
C PHE A 186 -9.07 -3.61 2.07
N TRP A 187 -9.99 -3.76 1.12
CA TRP A 187 -11.00 -4.81 1.15
C TRP A 187 -11.02 -5.55 -0.19
N VAL A 188 -10.98 -6.88 -0.15
CA VAL A 188 -11.12 -7.73 -1.35
C VAL A 188 -12.29 -8.67 -1.16
N THR A 189 -13.25 -8.60 -2.09
CA THR A 189 -14.30 -9.62 -2.21
C THR A 189 -13.93 -10.54 -3.36
N HIS A 190 -13.56 -11.77 -3.03
CA HIS A 190 -13.29 -12.84 -3.99
C HIS A 190 -14.59 -13.31 -4.66
N PRO A 191 -14.56 -13.70 -5.95
CA PRO A 191 -15.73 -14.27 -6.61
C PRO A 191 -16.19 -15.55 -5.94
N LYS A 192 -17.50 -15.78 -5.93
CA LYS A 192 -18.07 -17.03 -5.41
C LYS A 192 -17.65 -18.23 -6.24
N ASP A 193 -17.52 -18.04 -7.56
CA ASP A 193 -16.95 -19.00 -8.49
C ASP A 193 -15.42 -18.81 -8.54
N PRO A 194 -14.61 -19.75 -8.02
CA PRO A 194 -13.16 -19.64 -8.05
C PRO A 194 -12.55 -19.71 -9.45
N SER A 195 -13.30 -20.19 -10.45
CA SER A 195 -12.86 -20.20 -11.85
C SER A 195 -13.07 -18.88 -12.56
N PHE A 196 -13.77 -17.93 -11.92
CA PHE A 196 -13.98 -16.60 -12.47
C PHE A 196 -12.72 -15.76 -12.34
N MET A 197 -12.09 -15.46 -13.49
CA MET A 197 -10.86 -14.66 -13.59
C MET A 197 -9.73 -15.17 -12.67
N PRO A 198 -9.28 -16.42 -12.85
CA PRO A 198 -8.30 -17.04 -11.98
C PRO A 198 -6.91 -16.44 -12.25
N VAL A 199 -6.13 -16.32 -11.18
CA VAL A 199 -4.73 -15.86 -11.22
C VAL A 199 -3.88 -16.71 -10.28
N ASP A 200 -2.59 -16.80 -10.59
CA ASP A 200 -1.62 -17.52 -9.77
C ASP A 200 -1.15 -16.67 -8.60
N ARG A 201 -1.04 -15.34 -8.82
CA ARG A 201 -0.67 -14.36 -7.80
C ARG A 201 -1.60 -13.16 -7.81
N ASP A 202 -1.96 -12.67 -6.64
CA ASP A 202 -2.84 -11.52 -6.47
C ASP A 202 -2.22 -10.59 -5.41
N TYR A 203 -1.95 -9.34 -5.78
CA TYR A 203 -1.29 -8.33 -4.95
C TYR A 203 -2.20 -7.13 -4.72
N VAL A 204 -2.05 -6.46 -3.57
CA VAL A 204 -2.74 -5.20 -3.27
C VAL A 204 -1.77 -4.07 -2.92
N PHE A 205 -2.05 -2.88 -3.46
CA PHE A 205 -1.31 -1.64 -3.22
C PHE A 205 -2.26 -0.49 -2.89
N LEU A 206 -2.08 0.10 -1.71
CA LEU A 206 -2.75 1.33 -1.30
C LEU A 206 -1.79 2.47 -1.48
N ILE A 207 -2.21 3.46 -2.25
CA ILE A 207 -1.41 4.64 -2.45
C ILE A 207 -1.69 5.60 -1.31
N ASN A 208 -0.64 6.03 -0.63
CA ASN A 208 -0.70 7.03 0.44
C ASN A 208 0.24 8.19 0.13
N ALA A 209 -0.12 9.36 0.65
CA ALA A 209 0.70 10.56 0.60
C ALA A 209 0.78 11.19 1.99
N TYR A 210 1.95 11.68 2.36
CA TYR A 210 2.19 12.33 3.64
C TYR A 210 3.00 13.61 3.43
N ALA A 211 2.77 14.59 4.32
CA ALA A 211 3.57 15.79 4.44
C ALA A 211 4.29 15.73 5.79
N ILE A 212 5.52 15.20 5.83
CA ILE A 212 6.31 15.07 7.07
C ILE A 212 7.58 15.88 6.91
N ASP A 213 7.75 16.90 7.74
CA ASP A 213 8.91 17.78 7.66
C ASP A 213 10.20 17.01 8.03
N PRO A 214 11.34 17.27 7.37
CA PRO A 214 12.63 16.68 7.74
C PRO A 214 12.93 16.81 9.23
N GLY A 215 13.42 15.75 9.88
CA GLY A 215 13.66 15.74 11.33
C GLY A 215 12.44 15.39 12.18
N THR A 216 11.24 15.38 11.60
CA THR A 216 9.98 15.15 12.33
C THR A 216 9.38 13.79 11.99
N ARG A 217 8.36 13.39 12.75
CA ARG A 217 7.68 12.08 12.58
C ARG A 217 6.19 12.18 12.29
N THR A 218 5.57 13.33 12.51
CA THR A 218 4.11 13.46 12.47
C THR A 218 3.71 14.23 11.21
N PRO A 219 2.75 13.72 10.42
CA PRO A 219 2.22 14.44 9.27
C PRO A 219 1.64 15.81 9.62
N ARG A 220 1.87 16.80 8.76
CA ARG A 220 1.12 18.06 8.72
C ARG A 220 -0.28 17.78 8.18
N VAL A 221 -1.22 17.53 9.08
CA VAL A 221 -2.58 17.08 8.73
C VAL A 221 -3.39 18.08 7.89
N ASN A 222 -3.07 19.37 7.98
CA ASN A 222 -3.73 20.42 7.20
C ASN A 222 -3.16 20.59 5.78
N GLU A 223 -2.14 19.81 5.39
CA GLU A 223 -1.60 19.87 4.03
C GLU A 223 -2.54 19.14 3.05
N MET A 224 -2.86 19.80 1.93
CA MET A 224 -3.86 19.31 0.97
C MET A 224 -3.31 19.10 -0.42
N THR A 225 -2.19 19.74 -0.76
CA THR A 225 -1.69 19.79 -2.13
C THR A 225 -0.21 19.52 -2.24
N ASP A 226 0.56 19.87 -1.22
CA ASP A 226 2.02 19.82 -1.24
C ASP A 226 2.60 18.69 -0.38
N PHE A 227 2.27 17.45 -0.74
CA PHE A 227 2.79 16.26 -0.07
C PHE A 227 4.22 15.95 -0.52
N ASN A 228 5.12 15.74 0.45
CA ASN A 228 6.53 15.46 0.18
C ASN A 228 6.88 13.96 0.19
N LEU A 229 5.96 13.09 0.60
CA LEU A 229 6.18 11.64 0.64
C LEU A 229 5.05 10.88 -0.03
N TRP A 230 5.39 10.15 -1.09
CA TRP A 230 4.51 9.25 -1.81
C TRP A 230 4.87 7.79 -1.54
N THR A 231 3.90 6.96 -1.20
CA THR A 231 4.18 5.61 -0.67
C THR A 231 3.22 4.55 -1.18
N TRP A 232 3.71 3.31 -1.19
CA TRP A 232 2.96 2.08 -1.38
C TRP A 232 2.71 1.45 -0.02
N ASN A 233 1.46 1.21 0.39
CA ASN A 233 1.15 0.58 1.67
C ASN A 233 1.89 1.27 2.86
N SER A 234 1.92 2.61 2.86
CA SER A 234 2.72 3.44 3.78
C SER A 234 4.20 3.04 3.87
N ARG A 235 4.78 2.58 2.76
CA ARG A 235 6.21 2.30 2.59
C ARG A 235 6.74 3.01 1.35
N ALA A 236 7.98 3.49 1.42
CA ALA A 236 8.72 4.01 0.28
C ALA A 236 9.82 3.02 -0.09
N PHE A 237 10.26 3.00 -1.35
CA PHE A 237 11.53 2.37 -1.70
C PHE A 237 12.68 2.99 -0.89
N PRO A 238 13.67 2.21 -0.39
CA PRO A 238 13.86 0.76 -0.52
C PRO A 238 13.20 -0.07 0.61
N GLY A 239 12.30 0.53 1.39
CA GLY A 239 11.60 -0.14 2.48
C GLY A 239 10.40 -1.00 2.06
N ILE A 240 9.86 -0.81 0.85
CA ILE A 240 8.82 -1.69 0.30
C ILE A 240 9.45 -2.97 -0.29
N ASP A 241 8.84 -4.11 -0.02
CA ASP A 241 9.24 -5.40 -0.58
C ASP A 241 9.02 -5.44 -2.10
N PRO A 242 9.74 -6.30 -2.83
CA PRO A 242 9.50 -6.51 -4.26
C PRO A 242 8.24 -7.34 -4.50
N LEU A 243 7.63 -7.13 -5.66
CA LEU A 243 6.71 -8.07 -6.29
C LEU A 243 7.51 -9.30 -6.75
N VAL A 244 7.01 -10.51 -6.50
CA VAL A 244 7.69 -11.75 -6.89
C VAL A 244 6.76 -12.61 -7.74
N ALA A 245 7.23 -13.09 -8.90
CA ALA A 245 6.44 -13.97 -9.76
C ALA A 245 7.29 -15.10 -10.33
N ARG A 246 6.73 -16.30 -10.42
CA ARG A 246 7.33 -17.36 -11.20
C ARG A 246 7.09 -17.08 -12.68
N GLN A 247 8.06 -17.40 -13.54
CA GLN A 247 7.87 -17.26 -14.98
C GLN A 247 6.65 -18.10 -15.41
N GLY A 248 5.73 -17.45 -16.13
CA GLY A 248 4.46 -18.04 -16.59
C GLY A 248 3.29 -17.88 -15.62
N ASP A 249 3.50 -17.35 -14.40
CA ASP A 249 2.39 -17.02 -13.51
C ASP A 249 1.51 -15.93 -14.14
N ARG A 250 0.19 -16.10 -14.07
CA ARG A 250 -0.74 -14.99 -14.26
C ARG A 250 -0.81 -14.18 -12.98
N VAL A 251 -0.44 -12.91 -13.06
CA VAL A 251 -0.34 -12.00 -11.91
C VAL A 251 -1.43 -10.94 -12.00
N ARG A 252 -2.14 -10.74 -10.90
CA ARG A 252 -3.03 -9.60 -10.68
C ARG A 252 -2.41 -8.62 -9.70
N ILE A 253 -2.50 -7.34 -10.03
CA ILE A 253 -2.19 -6.24 -9.12
C ILE A 253 -3.43 -5.37 -8.96
N ARG A 254 -3.88 -5.20 -7.71
CA ARG A 254 -5.01 -4.37 -7.31
C ARG A 254 -4.47 -3.09 -6.69
N ILE A 255 -4.83 -1.95 -7.27
CA ILE A 255 -4.40 -0.64 -6.79
C ILE A 255 -5.62 0.17 -6.37
N GLY A 256 -5.49 0.87 -5.26
CA GLY A 256 -6.49 1.79 -4.71
C GLY A 256 -5.82 3.11 -4.38
N ASN A 257 -6.48 4.20 -4.69
CA ASN A 257 -5.93 5.54 -4.48
C ASN A 257 -6.84 6.37 -3.57
N LEU A 258 -6.34 6.68 -2.38
CA LEU A 258 -6.99 7.58 -1.41
C LEU A 258 -6.21 8.89 -1.23
N THR A 259 -5.24 9.17 -2.08
CA THR A 259 -4.50 10.45 -2.07
C THR A 259 -5.25 11.53 -2.83
N MET A 260 -4.83 12.79 -2.68
CA MET A 260 -5.45 13.95 -3.34
C MET A 260 -4.99 14.17 -4.79
N THR A 261 -4.33 13.20 -5.42
CA THR A 261 -3.91 13.29 -6.82
C THR A 261 -4.01 11.95 -7.52
N ASN A 262 -4.10 11.96 -8.86
CA ASN A 262 -4.07 10.74 -9.67
C ASN A 262 -2.66 10.14 -9.74
N HIS A 263 -2.58 8.84 -10.02
CA HIS A 263 -1.30 8.13 -10.15
C HIS A 263 -1.26 7.28 -11.41
N PRO A 264 -0.44 7.64 -12.42
CA PRO A 264 -0.17 6.78 -13.57
C PRO A 264 0.76 5.65 -13.12
N ILE A 265 0.25 4.42 -13.02
CA ILE A 265 1.01 3.27 -12.55
C ILE A 265 1.59 2.50 -13.73
N HIS A 266 2.91 2.39 -13.79
CA HIS A 266 3.66 1.84 -14.90
C HIS A 266 4.40 0.55 -14.51
N LEU A 267 4.33 -0.45 -15.39
CA LEU A 267 5.06 -1.71 -15.28
C LEU A 267 6.04 -1.86 -16.44
N HIS A 268 7.30 -2.13 -16.13
CA HIS A 268 8.33 -2.42 -17.13
C HIS A 268 8.28 -3.89 -17.56
N GLY A 269 8.75 -4.16 -18.77
CA GLY A 269 9.00 -5.51 -19.30
C GLY A 269 7.75 -6.32 -19.64
N HIS A 270 6.54 -5.82 -19.37
CA HIS A 270 5.29 -6.53 -19.60
C HIS A 270 4.20 -5.54 -20.02
N GLU A 271 3.38 -5.90 -21.00
CA GLU A 271 2.04 -5.33 -21.13
C GLU A 271 1.07 -6.01 -20.16
N PHE A 272 0.07 -5.25 -19.69
CA PHE A 272 -1.02 -5.77 -18.88
C PHE A 272 -2.36 -5.38 -19.48
N LYS A 273 -3.43 -6.03 -19.04
CA LYS A 273 -4.81 -5.60 -19.30
C LYS A 273 -5.38 -4.94 -18.06
N VAL A 274 -6.18 -3.89 -18.24
CA VAL A 274 -7.06 -3.41 -17.16
C VAL A 274 -8.27 -4.33 -17.09
N THR A 275 -8.38 -5.09 -16.01
CA THR A 275 -9.40 -6.13 -15.84
C THR A 275 -10.47 -5.79 -14.82
N GLY A 276 -10.25 -4.75 -14.00
CA GLY A 276 -11.24 -4.26 -13.04
C GLY A 276 -11.11 -2.77 -12.76
N THR A 277 -12.24 -2.14 -12.43
CA THR A 277 -12.36 -0.74 -12.01
C THR A 277 -13.06 -0.64 -10.65
N ASP A 278 -13.27 0.59 -10.15
CA ASP A 278 -14.17 0.91 -9.04
C ASP A 278 -15.62 0.44 -9.27
N GLY A 279 -16.01 0.33 -10.54
CA GLY A 279 -17.25 -0.28 -11.01
C GLY A 279 -17.32 -1.80 -10.88
N GLY A 280 -16.20 -2.50 -10.66
CA GLY A 280 -16.10 -3.97 -10.61
C GLY A 280 -15.29 -4.54 -11.78
N TRP A 281 -15.48 -5.84 -12.06
CA TRP A 281 -14.75 -6.52 -13.14
C TRP A 281 -15.19 -6.07 -14.53
N VAL A 282 -14.22 -5.83 -15.41
CA VAL A 282 -14.43 -5.49 -16.82
C VAL A 282 -14.61 -6.78 -17.62
N PRO A 283 -15.70 -6.94 -18.38
CA PRO A 283 -15.90 -8.12 -19.24
C PRO A 283 -14.71 -8.32 -20.19
N PRO A 284 -14.29 -9.56 -20.48
CA PRO A 284 -13.12 -9.83 -21.32
C PRO A 284 -13.11 -9.11 -22.67
N THR A 285 -14.28 -8.85 -23.27
CA THR A 285 -14.44 -8.13 -24.55
C THR A 285 -14.21 -6.63 -24.45
N ALA A 286 -14.20 -6.07 -23.24
CA ALA A 286 -14.03 -4.65 -22.96
C ALA A 286 -12.73 -4.34 -22.20
N GLN A 287 -11.93 -5.36 -21.86
CA GLN A 287 -10.60 -5.16 -21.28
C GLN A 287 -9.67 -4.58 -22.35
N TRP A 288 -8.80 -3.65 -21.95
CA TRP A 288 -7.86 -3.01 -22.86
C TRP A 288 -6.41 -3.20 -22.39
N PRO A 289 -5.45 -3.35 -23.32
CA PRO A 289 -4.04 -3.47 -23.01
C PRO A 289 -3.41 -2.11 -22.69
N GLU A 290 -2.45 -2.10 -21.77
CA GLU A 290 -1.68 -0.94 -21.35
C GLU A 290 -0.29 -1.37 -20.86
N VAL A 291 0.63 -0.41 -20.76
CA VAL A 291 1.83 -0.50 -19.91
C VAL A 291 1.78 0.48 -18.75
N THR A 292 0.86 1.44 -18.80
CA THR A 292 0.61 2.43 -17.76
C THR A 292 -0.89 2.67 -17.64
N THR A 293 -1.43 2.67 -16.42
CA THR A 293 -2.85 3.00 -16.19
C THR A 293 -3.01 4.07 -15.12
N ASP A 294 -3.88 5.04 -15.36
CA ASP A 294 -4.16 6.07 -14.37
C ASP A 294 -5.14 5.57 -13.30
N VAL A 295 -4.79 5.83 -12.04
CA VAL A 295 -5.65 5.57 -10.87
C VAL A 295 -6.00 6.92 -10.25
N ALA A 296 -7.18 7.45 -10.57
CA ALA A 296 -7.63 8.74 -10.02
C ALA A 296 -8.03 8.63 -8.55
N VAL A 297 -8.29 9.78 -7.91
CA VAL A 297 -8.70 9.86 -6.50
C VAL A 297 -9.99 9.07 -6.26
N GLY A 298 -10.00 8.21 -5.25
CA GLY A 298 -11.11 7.32 -4.90
C GLY A 298 -11.25 6.11 -5.82
N GLN A 299 -10.43 5.98 -6.88
CA GLN A 299 -10.56 4.87 -7.81
C GLN A 299 -9.77 3.64 -7.37
N MET A 300 -10.30 2.50 -7.81
CA MET A 300 -9.60 1.22 -7.78
C MET A 300 -9.34 0.74 -9.21
N ARG A 301 -8.24 0.02 -9.40
CA ARG A 301 -7.91 -0.71 -10.62
C ARG A 301 -7.44 -2.11 -10.29
N ALA A 302 -7.79 -3.06 -11.14
CA ALA A 302 -7.12 -4.35 -11.21
C ALA A 302 -6.46 -4.47 -12.58
N ILE A 303 -5.17 -4.77 -12.59
CA ILE A 303 -4.40 -5.06 -13.81
C ILE A 303 -3.91 -6.49 -13.78
N GLU A 304 -3.90 -7.15 -14.93
CA GLU A 304 -3.44 -8.54 -15.06
C GLU A 304 -2.45 -8.68 -16.22
N PHE A 305 -1.41 -9.46 -15.99
CA PHE A 305 -0.39 -9.81 -16.98
C PHE A 305 0.12 -11.24 -16.74
N ASP A 306 0.71 -11.82 -17.77
CA ASP A 306 1.45 -13.08 -17.65
C ASP A 306 2.92 -12.75 -17.45
N ALA A 307 3.55 -13.27 -16.39
CA ALA A 307 4.95 -12.99 -16.06
C ALA A 307 5.90 -13.75 -16.99
N THR A 308 5.97 -13.36 -18.26
CA THR A 308 6.71 -14.09 -19.30
C THR A 308 8.19 -13.75 -19.35
N GLU A 309 8.58 -12.54 -18.94
CA GLU A 309 9.95 -12.03 -19.10
C GLU A 309 10.75 -12.15 -17.79
N PRO A 310 11.72 -13.09 -17.68
CA PRO A 310 12.57 -13.19 -16.49
C PRO A 310 13.44 -11.95 -16.33
N GLY A 311 13.43 -11.37 -15.13
CA GLY A 311 14.14 -10.12 -14.89
C GLY A 311 13.80 -9.47 -13.57
N ASP A 312 14.43 -8.33 -13.33
CA ASP A 312 14.03 -7.37 -12.31
C ASP A 312 13.50 -6.14 -13.05
N TRP A 313 12.19 -5.93 -12.99
CA TRP A 313 11.47 -4.92 -13.74
C TRP A 313 10.93 -3.85 -12.81
N ALA A 314 11.09 -2.58 -13.16
CA ALA A 314 10.53 -1.50 -12.35
C ALA A 314 8.99 -1.52 -12.37
N PHE A 315 8.39 -1.27 -11.21
CA PHE A 315 6.97 -1.03 -11.03
C PHE A 315 6.80 0.22 -10.17
N HIS A 316 6.23 1.29 -10.76
CA HIS A 316 6.27 2.60 -10.13
C HIS A 316 5.15 3.55 -10.57
N CYS A 317 4.95 4.62 -9.80
CA CYS A 317 4.19 5.77 -10.28
C CYS A 317 5.02 6.54 -11.32
N HIS A 318 4.41 6.94 -12.44
CA HIS A 318 5.08 7.63 -13.53
C HIS A 318 5.10 9.17 -13.38
N LYS A 319 4.67 9.68 -12.22
CA LYS A 319 4.97 11.06 -11.82
C LYS A 319 6.38 11.07 -11.22
N SER A 320 7.32 11.76 -11.87
CA SER A 320 8.74 11.80 -11.46
C SER A 320 8.87 12.18 -9.98
N HIS A 321 8.14 13.20 -9.54
CA HIS A 321 8.07 13.63 -8.13
C HIS A 321 7.74 12.48 -7.15
N HIS A 322 6.84 11.57 -7.52
CA HIS A 322 6.37 10.48 -6.65
C HIS A 322 7.40 9.35 -6.53
N THR A 323 8.38 9.32 -7.42
CA THR A 323 9.50 8.36 -7.43
C THR A 323 10.80 8.98 -6.94
N MET A 324 10.76 10.15 -6.29
CA MET A 324 11.96 10.84 -5.83
C MET A 324 12.09 10.93 -4.31
N ASN A 325 10.99 11.19 -3.58
CA ASN A 325 10.84 11.37 -2.11
C ASN A 325 12.13 11.61 -1.28
N PRO A 326 12.18 12.60 -0.37
CA PRO A 326 11.31 13.75 -0.19
C PRO A 326 11.76 14.91 -1.08
N MET A 327 10.83 15.57 -1.74
CA MET A 327 11.12 16.72 -2.59
C MET A 327 10.73 18.02 -1.88
N GLY A 328 11.53 19.07 -2.05
CA GLY A 328 11.22 20.42 -1.60
C GLY A 328 11.03 21.36 -2.79
N HIS A 329 10.03 22.23 -2.71
CA HIS A 329 9.68 23.15 -3.81
C HIS A 329 10.38 24.51 -3.72
N ASP A 330 10.99 24.82 -2.58
CA ASP A 330 11.55 26.15 -2.28
C ASP A 330 13.06 26.27 -2.58
N VAL A 331 13.66 25.30 -3.27
CA VAL A 331 15.09 25.32 -3.62
C VAL A 331 15.28 25.91 -5.02
N PRO A 332 16.08 26.98 -5.20
CA PRO A 332 16.30 27.58 -6.51
C PRO A 332 17.09 26.66 -7.45
N THR A 333 16.81 26.76 -8.74
CA THR A 333 17.56 26.05 -9.79
C THR A 333 18.98 26.59 -9.89
N MET A 334 19.97 25.75 -9.57
CA MET A 334 21.40 26.11 -9.61
C MET A 334 22.10 25.68 -10.91
N LEU A 335 21.37 25.11 -11.87
CA LEU A 335 21.93 24.62 -13.13
C LEU A 335 22.62 25.74 -13.91
N GLY A 336 23.91 25.55 -14.22
CA GLY A 336 24.74 26.53 -14.92
C GLY A 336 25.24 27.69 -14.06
N VAL A 337 24.89 27.74 -12.76
CA VAL A 337 25.42 28.75 -11.84
C VAL A 337 26.79 28.32 -11.35
N ASN A 338 27.84 29.06 -11.74
CA ASN A 338 29.20 28.82 -11.23
C ASN A 338 29.27 29.16 -9.74
N GLN A 339 29.39 28.13 -8.90
CA GLN A 339 29.41 28.28 -7.45
C GLN A 339 30.82 28.31 -6.85
N ARG A 340 31.90 28.25 -7.65
CA ARG A 340 33.27 28.02 -7.16
C ARG A 340 33.74 29.08 -6.16
N GLU A 341 33.59 30.36 -6.50
CA GLU A 341 34.08 31.45 -5.65
C GLU A 341 33.26 31.63 -4.38
N ILE A 342 31.94 31.39 -4.44
CA ILE A 342 31.07 31.48 -3.27
C ILE A 342 31.23 30.26 -2.35
N ALA A 343 31.34 29.05 -2.92
CA ALA A 343 31.62 27.84 -2.17
C ALA A 343 32.93 27.94 -1.38
N LYS A 344 34.01 28.48 -1.98
CA LYS A 344 35.29 28.75 -1.27
C LYS A 344 35.13 29.69 -0.07
N LYS A 345 34.21 30.65 -0.13
CA LYS A 345 33.93 31.56 0.99
C LYS A 345 33.11 30.87 2.06
N ILE A 346 32.11 30.08 1.68
CA ILE A 346 31.25 29.34 2.60
C ILE A 346 32.05 28.25 3.32
N THR A 347 32.92 27.51 2.63
CA THR A 347 33.73 26.44 3.25
C THR A 347 34.72 26.93 4.31
N ARG A 348 35.07 28.22 4.31
CA ARG A 348 35.85 28.82 5.41
C ARG A 348 35.06 28.95 6.71
N ILE A 349 33.73 28.95 6.64
CA ILE A 349 32.82 29.08 7.78
C ILE A 349 32.21 27.72 8.11
N ILE A 350 31.82 26.95 7.08
CA ILE A 350 31.19 25.63 7.16
C ILE A 350 32.06 24.66 6.35
N PRO A 351 33.08 24.03 6.95
CA PRO A 351 34.05 23.19 6.23
C PRO A 351 33.42 22.10 5.36
N ASP A 352 32.26 21.58 5.78
CA ASP A 352 31.55 20.48 5.11
C ASP A 352 30.54 20.95 4.03
N TYR A 353 30.52 22.24 3.69
CA TYR A 353 29.62 22.75 2.64
C TYR A 353 29.99 22.21 1.26
N MET A 354 29.01 21.62 0.58
CA MET A 354 29.12 21.16 -0.80
C MET A 354 28.18 21.94 -1.71
N ALA A 355 28.74 22.57 -2.75
CA ALA A 355 27.96 23.21 -3.78
C ALA A 355 27.31 22.15 -4.70
N MET A 356 25.99 22.20 -4.83
CA MET A 356 25.21 21.21 -5.58
C MET A 356 24.47 21.87 -6.75
N GLY A 357 24.14 21.08 -7.77
CA GLY A 357 23.20 21.50 -8.82
C GLY A 357 23.80 22.23 -10.03
N GLU A 358 25.09 22.60 -10.03
CA GLU A 358 25.71 23.36 -11.16
C GLU A 358 25.65 22.60 -12.49
N THR A 359 25.84 21.27 -12.49
CA THR A 359 25.84 20.42 -13.69
C THR A 359 24.74 19.33 -13.65
N GLY A 360 23.77 19.50 -12.75
CA GLY A 360 22.80 18.48 -12.37
C GLY A 360 22.88 18.15 -10.87
N ALA A 361 21.90 17.37 -10.40
CA ALA A 361 21.73 17.04 -8.98
C ALA A 361 21.77 15.52 -8.71
N SER A 362 22.34 14.72 -9.62
CA SER A 362 22.61 13.31 -9.33
C SER A 362 23.55 13.24 -8.12
N MET A 363 23.11 12.54 -7.08
CA MET A 363 23.86 12.37 -5.83
C MET A 363 24.60 11.03 -5.79
N ASN A 364 24.85 10.43 -6.96
CA ASN A 364 25.49 9.11 -7.06
C ASN A 364 26.79 9.03 -6.23
N GLY A 365 26.73 8.27 -5.15
CA GLY A 365 27.87 7.98 -4.28
C GLY A 365 28.29 9.09 -3.31
N MET A 366 27.50 10.16 -3.15
CA MET A 366 27.76 11.21 -2.16
C MET A 366 26.73 11.15 -1.03
N GLU A 367 27.15 10.73 0.16
CA GLU A 367 26.33 10.81 1.37
C GLU A 367 26.46 12.21 1.99
N MET A 368 25.37 12.98 2.00
CA MET A 368 25.29 14.22 2.76
C MET A 368 24.64 13.96 4.12
N PRO A 369 25.11 14.62 5.19
CA PRO A 369 24.37 14.65 6.45
C PRO A 369 22.97 15.22 6.19
N ILE A 370 21.94 14.43 6.44
CA ILE A 370 20.54 14.86 6.45
C ILE A 370 20.02 14.84 7.89
N PRO A 371 18.99 15.64 8.23
CA PRO A 371 18.36 15.55 9.54
C PRO A 371 17.93 14.11 9.84
N GLU A 372 17.97 13.71 11.12
CA GLU A 372 17.46 12.40 11.54
C GLU A 372 16.03 12.18 11.03
N ASN A 373 15.63 10.92 10.87
CA ASN A 373 14.25 10.59 10.45
C ASN A 373 13.82 11.24 9.13
N THR A 374 14.77 11.43 8.21
CA THR A 374 14.54 12.00 6.87
C THR A 374 14.99 10.98 5.85
N LEU A 375 14.19 10.75 4.80
CA LEU A 375 14.66 9.97 3.66
C LEU A 375 15.56 10.83 2.78
N PRO A 376 16.68 10.29 2.26
CA PRO A 376 17.39 10.94 1.17
C PRO A 376 16.48 10.99 -0.07
N MET A 377 16.68 11.96 -0.95
CA MET A 377 16.15 11.84 -2.32
C MET A 377 16.82 10.66 -3.02
N MET A 378 16.08 9.94 -3.86
CA MET A 378 16.66 8.94 -4.79
C MET A 378 17.46 7.83 -4.07
N THR A 379 16.77 7.01 -3.29
CA THR A 379 17.36 6.02 -2.38
C THR A 379 17.60 4.63 -2.99
N GLY A 380 18.41 3.81 -2.33
CA GLY A 380 18.52 2.38 -2.62
C GLY A 380 19.52 2.03 -3.72
N THR A 381 19.92 0.75 -3.75
CA THR A 381 21.01 0.25 -4.59
C THR A 381 20.59 -1.00 -5.33
N GLY A 382 20.99 -1.10 -6.59
CA GLY A 382 20.85 -2.27 -7.44
C GLY A 382 22.21 -2.91 -7.77
N PRO A 383 22.23 -3.91 -8.67
CA PRO A 383 23.44 -4.65 -9.03
C PRO A 383 24.49 -3.79 -9.78
N TYR A 384 24.11 -2.60 -10.25
CA TYR A 384 24.97 -1.68 -11.00
C TYR A 384 25.23 -0.34 -10.29
N GLY A 385 24.84 -0.21 -9.01
CA GLY A 385 24.97 1.04 -8.24
C GLY A 385 23.62 1.60 -7.75
N PRO A 386 23.57 2.89 -7.38
CA PRO A 386 22.32 3.55 -6.97
C PRO A 386 21.25 3.47 -8.06
N ILE A 387 19.99 3.26 -7.67
CA ILE A 387 18.85 3.16 -8.61
C ILE A 387 18.30 4.54 -9.00
N GLU A 388 18.71 5.59 -8.28
CA GLU A 388 18.25 6.98 -8.48
C GLU A 388 16.72 7.17 -8.42
N MET A 389 16.00 6.24 -7.76
CA MET A 389 14.56 6.30 -7.54
C MET A 389 14.27 6.11 -6.05
N GLY A 390 13.12 6.60 -5.58
CA GLY A 390 12.64 6.50 -4.21
C GLY A 390 11.12 6.42 -4.18
N GLY A 391 10.51 6.60 -3.01
CA GLY A 391 9.06 6.76 -2.89
C GLY A 391 8.25 5.61 -3.48
N MET A 392 7.35 5.92 -4.42
CA MET A 392 6.48 4.97 -5.12
C MET A 392 7.21 4.19 -6.21
N PHE A 393 8.28 3.49 -5.84
CA PHE A 393 9.01 2.56 -6.67
C PHE A 393 9.10 1.19 -5.98
N THR A 394 9.03 0.12 -6.75
CA THR A 394 9.45 -1.24 -6.34
C THR A 394 9.82 -2.02 -7.59
N THR A 395 10.23 -3.28 -7.43
CA THR A 395 10.57 -4.16 -8.55
C THR A 395 9.65 -5.36 -8.60
N LEU A 396 9.21 -5.73 -9.81
CA LEU A 396 8.74 -7.06 -10.14
C LEU A 396 9.94 -7.96 -10.46
N LYS A 397 10.12 -9.01 -9.65
CA LYS A 397 11.16 -10.02 -9.79
C LYS A 397 10.56 -11.30 -10.36
N VAL A 398 10.84 -11.59 -11.62
CA VAL A 398 10.38 -12.80 -12.32
C VAL A 398 11.49 -13.84 -12.36
N ARG A 399 11.22 -15.08 -11.94
CA ARG A 399 12.20 -16.20 -12.00
C ARG A 399 11.56 -17.51 -12.42
N GLN A 400 12.33 -18.36 -13.11
CA GLN A 400 11.89 -19.70 -13.53
C GLN A 400 11.68 -20.66 -12.34
N ASP A 401 12.66 -20.70 -11.44
CA ASP A 401 12.76 -21.71 -10.38
C ASP A 401 12.15 -21.27 -9.04
N LEU A 402 11.16 -20.39 -9.07
CA LEU A 402 10.43 -19.99 -7.86
C LEU A 402 9.42 -21.06 -7.46
N PRO A 403 9.39 -21.49 -6.19
CA PRO A 403 8.28 -22.30 -5.68
C PRO A 403 6.96 -21.55 -5.84
N CYS A 404 5.89 -22.27 -6.22
CA CYS A 404 4.59 -21.66 -6.58
C CYS A 404 4.04 -20.72 -5.49
N ASP A 405 4.18 -21.09 -4.20
CA ASP A 405 3.64 -20.29 -3.08
C ASP A 405 4.71 -19.41 -2.39
N SER A 406 5.88 -19.21 -3.01
CA SER A 406 6.94 -18.37 -2.44
C SER A 406 6.79 -16.92 -2.88
N TYR A 407 6.78 -16.01 -1.91
CA TYR A 407 6.82 -14.56 -2.08
C TYR A 407 8.12 -13.93 -1.56
N ARG A 408 9.11 -14.77 -1.22
CA ARG A 408 10.41 -14.28 -0.76
C ARG A 408 11.17 -13.63 -1.89
N ASP A 409 11.88 -12.54 -1.59
CA ASP A 409 12.80 -11.90 -2.54
C ASP A 409 13.87 -12.92 -3.01
N PRO A 410 13.94 -13.24 -4.31
CA PRO A 410 14.94 -14.15 -4.86
C PRO A 410 16.33 -13.50 -5.07
N GLY A 411 16.52 -12.24 -4.66
CA GLY A 411 17.73 -11.47 -4.90
C GLY A 411 17.77 -10.85 -6.31
N TRP A 412 18.94 -10.37 -6.74
CA TRP A 412 19.11 -9.71 -8.04
C TRP A 412 19.13 -10.69 -9.21
N TYR A 413 18.52 -10.28 -10.32
CA TYR A 413 18.51 -11.06 -11.56
C TYR A 413 19.91 -11.13 -12.18
N ARG A 414 20.30 -12.32 -12.63
CA ARG A 414 21.56 -12.55 -13.34
C ARG A 414 21.27 -12.57 -14.84
N ALA A 415 21.52 -11.44 -15.51
CA ALA A 415 21.31 -11.32 -16.94
C ALA A 415 22.18 -12.31 -17.73
N PRO A 416 21.63 -13.01 -18.75
CA PRO A 416 22.41 -13.86 -19.63
C PRO A 416 23.57 -13.11 -20.31
N ARG A 417 24.61 -13.86 -20.70
CA ARG A 417 25.76 -13.27 -21.40
C ARG A 417 25.29 -12.62 -22.71
N GLY A 418 25.70 -11.37 -22.93
CA GLY A 418 25.38 -10.62 -24.15
C GLY A 418 24.02 -9.90 -24.12
N THR A 419 23.26 -9.97 -23.02
CA THR A 419 21.98 -9.26 -22.87
C THR A 419 22.07 -8.05 -21.95
N VAL A 420 23.28 -7.59 -21.65
CA VAL A 420 23.56 -6.40 -20.83
C VAL A 420 24.12 -5.32 -21.73
N ALA A 421 23.53 -4.13 -21.68
CA ALA A 421 24.06 -2.97 -22.38
C ALA A 421 25.49 -2.66 -21.91
N SER A 422 26.35 -2.24 -22.82
CA SER A 422 27.74 -1.89 -22.51
C SER A 422 28.14 -0.59 -23.21
N PRO A 423 29.13 0.15 -22.68
CA PRO A 423 29.63 1.34 -23.34
C PRO A 423 30.09 1.04 -24.76
N TRP A 424 29.77 1.94 -25.68
CA TRP A 424 30.21 1.85 -27.07
C TRP A 424 31.74 1.96 -27.15
N GLN A 425 32.41 0.92 -27.65
CA GLN A 425 33.88 0.87 -27.75
C GLN A 425 34.42 1.31 -29.12
N GLY A 426 33.59 1.94 -29.97
CA GLY A 426 34.04 2.50 -31.24
C GLY A 426 33.90 1.59 -32.47
N SER A 427 33.47 0.33 -32.34
CA SER A 427 33.19 -0.55 -33.50
C SER A 427 32.03 -1.52 -33.27
N THR A 428 31.24 -1.78 -34.33
CA THR A 428 30.06 -2.67 -34.30
C THR A 428 30.46 -4.14 -34.38
N SER A 429 31.72 -4.42 -34.73
CA SER A 429 32.29 -5.77 -34.84
C SER A 429 32.28 -6.56 -33.53
N ALA A 430 32.06 -5.90 -32.39
CA ALA A 430 31.98 -6.51 -31.06
C ALA A 430 30.53 -6.68 -30.55
N LEU A 431 29.50 -6.30 -31.32
CA LEU A 431 28.11 -6.55 -30.92
C LEU A 431 27.83 -8.06 -30.94
N PRO A 432 27.16 -8.62 -29.91
CA PRO A 432 26.74 -10.02 -29.92
C PRO A 432 25.98 -10.33 -31.21
N SER A 433 26.35 -11.41 -31.91
CA SER A 433 25.57 -11.86 -33.07
C SER A 433 24.13 -12.05 -32.63
N THR A 434 23.18 -11.40 -33.29
CA THR A 434 21.76 -11.49 -32.95
C THR A 434 21.35 -12.96 -32.84
N HIS A 435 20.90 -13.39 -31.66
CA HIS A 435 20.30 -14.70 -31.51
C HIS A 435 19.01 -14.69 -32.34
N ARG A 436 19.08 -15.24 -33.57
CA ARG A 436 17.89 -15.53 -34.36
C ARG A 436 17.09 -16.57 -33.56
N PRO A 437 15.83 -16.31 -33.17
CA PRO A 437 14.99 -17.38 -32.62
C PRO A 437 14.88 -18.50 -33.67
N PRO A 438 14.84 -19.78 -33.26
CA PRO A 438 14.63 -20.87 -34.20
C PRO A 438 13.30 -20.65 -34.93
N ALA A 439 13.34 -20.67 -36.26
CA ALA A 439 12.15 -20.55 -37.09
C ALA A 439 11.14 -21.62 -36.67
N SER A 440 9.92 -21.20 -36.30
CA SER A 440 8.82 -22.13 -36.10
C SER A 440 8.59 -22.88 -37.40
N ALA A 441 8.82 -24.20 -37.39
CA ALA A 441 8.44 -25.07 -38.49
C ALA A 441 6.91 -25.09 -38.56
N GLY A 442 6.34 -24.22 -39.39
CA GLY A 442 4.92 -24.25 -39.72
C GLY A 442 4.56 -25.58 -40.35
N LYS A 443 3.85 -26.43 -39.61
CA LYS A 443 3.07 -27.52 -40.20
C LYS A 443 1.76 -26.94 -40.74
N THR A 444 1.80 -26.39 -41.95
CA THR A 444 0.60 -26.25 -42.78
C THR A 444 0.39 -27.56 -43.52
N GLY A 445 -0.62 -28.31 -43.11
CA GLY A 445 -1.05 -29.55 -43.75
C GLY A 445 -2.52 -29.81 -43.45
N VAL A 446 -3.41 -28.93 -43.94
CA VAL A 446 -4.82 -29.25 -44.07
C VAL A 446 -5.02 -29.73 -45.51
N LYS A 447 -5.31 -31.01 -45.68
CA LYS A 447 -5.92 -31.56 -46.89
C LYS A 447 -7.40 -31.80 -46.58
N SER A 448 -8.23 -31.30 -47.52
CA SER A 448 -9.67 -31.51 -47.78
C SER A 448 -10.63 -31.26 -46.63
#